data_AF-A0A3D3ZIH8-F1
#
_entry.id   AF-A0A3D3ZIH8-F1
#
_cell.length_a   1.000
_cell.length_b   1.000
_cell.length_c   1.000
_cell.angle_alpha   90.00
_cell.angle_beta   90.00
_cell.angle_gamma   90.00
#
_symmetry.space_group_name_H-M   'P 1'
#
loop_
_entity.id
_entity.type
_entity.pdbx_description
1 polymer ?
#
loop_
_entity_poly.entity_id
_entity_poly.type
_entity_poly.pdbx_seq_one_letter_code
_entity_poly.pdbx_strand_id
1 'polypeptide(L)'
;IALVLLNMVTDLPQYPSYYQSAEKHGSDASKGLQTRVVHDLRNAITPNQLVVTDGQFVAAMADRETPPELVDTSMVRVVSGYVTLQQLEAEASLPQVHAVLFFQGRLFLPQVAGFHAWVSQHFHLKYTYGPGQELWIK
;
A
#
# COMPACT_ATOMS: atom_id res chain seq x y z
N ILE A 1 -9.35 10.24 -34.23
CA ILE A 1 -8.88 9.05 -33.50
C ILE A 1 -9.44 9.17 -32.09
N ALA A 2 -10.56 8.51 -31.83
CA ALA A 2 -11.27 8.58 -30.56
C ALA A 2 -11.66 7.16 -30.21
N LEU A 3 -10.87 6.45 -29.41
CA LEU A 3 -11.24 5.18 -28.81
C LEU A 3 -10.20 4.80 -27.76
N VAL A 4 -10.64 4.07 -26.74
CA VAL A 4 -9.93 3.63 -25.51
C VAL A 4 -9.92 4.62 -24.34
N LEU A 5 -11.09 4.99 -23.81
CA LEU A 5 -11.20 5.44 -22.40
C LEU A 5 -12.45 4.93 -21.66
N LEU A 6 -13.43 4.30 -22.32
CA LEU A 6 -14.75 4.10 -21.71
C LEU A 6 -14.96 2.77 -20.97
N ASN A 7 -14.10 1.75 -21.15
CA ASN A 7 -14.39 0.40 -20.63
C ASN A 7 -13.76 0.04 -19.28
N MET A 8 -12.83 0.84 -18.72
CA MET A 8 -12.15 0.48 -17.46
C MET A 8 -12.83 1.03 -16.20
N VAL A 9 -13.62 2.10 -16.32
CA VAL A 9 -14.34 2.68 -15.17
C VAL A 9 -15.51 1.80 -14.73
N THR A 10 -16.04 0.95 -15.62
CA THR A 10 -17.20 0.08 -15.35
C THR A 10 -16.88 -1.14 -14.48
N ASP A 11 -15.60 -1.46 -14.24
CA ASP A 11 -15.18 -2.61 -13.39
C ASP A 11 -14.91 -2.23 -11.92
N LEU A 12 -14.90 -0.94 -11.57
CA LEU A 12 -14.80 -0.49 -10.17
C LEU A 12 -15.86 -1.10 -9.22
N PRO A 13 -17.11 -1.39 -9.65
CA PRO A 13 -18.11 -2.09 -8.84
C PRO A 13 -17.71 -3.53 -8.46
N GLN A 14 -16.67 -4.11 -9.06
CA GLN A 14 -16.22 -5.49 -8.80
C GLN A 14 -15.40 -5.66 -7.52
N TYR A 15 -15.10 -4.59 -6.78
CA TYR A 15 -14.34 -4.63 -5.52
C TYR A 15 -15.16 -4.19 -4.29
N PRO A 16 -16.33 -4.79 -4.01
CA PRO A 16 -17.19 -4.38 -2.90
C PRO A 16 -16.52 -4.55 -1.53
N SER A 17 -15.62 -5.53 -1.39
CA SER A 17 -14.84 -5.76 -0.17
C SER A 17 -13.94 -4.59 0.19
N TYR A 18 -13.39 -3.89 -0.81
CA TYR A 18 -12.58 -2.69 -0.59
C TYR A 18 -13.43 -1.49 -0.15
N TYR A 19 -14.59 -1.26 -0.77
CA TYR A 19 -15.42 -0.13 -0.35
C TYR A 19 -16.01 -0.35 1.05
N GLN A 20 -16.37 -1.60 1.39
CA GLN A 20 -16.77 -1.96 2.75
C GLN A 20 -15.65 -1.81 3.78
N SER A 21 -14.39 -2.06 3.42
CA SER A 21 -13.27 -1.78 4.33
C SER A 21 -13.01 -0.28 4.44
N ALA A 22 -13.03 0.46 3.33
CA ALA A 22 -12.88 1.91 3.26
C ALA A 22 -13.85 2.65 4.21
N GLU A 23 -15.13 2.25 4.23
CA GLU A 23 -16.15 2.84 5.11
C GLU A 23 -15.90 2.59 6.61
N LYS A 24 -15.22 1.50 6.98
CA LYS A 24 -14.93 1.16 8.38
C LYS A 24 -13.78 1.96 9.00
N HIS A 25 -13.03 2.74 8.22
CA HIS A 25 -11.86 3.48 8.71
C HIS A 25 -12.18 4.66 9.66
N GLY A 26 -13.45 4.98 9.92
CA GLY A 26 -13.88 6.03 10.87
C GLY A 26 -14.09 5.59 12.33
N SER A 27 -13.97 4.30 12.65
CA SER A 27 -14.21 3.78 14.01
C SER A 27 -13.08 4.09 15.01
N ASP A 28 -13.35 4.02 16.32
CA ASP A 28 -12.28 4.20 17.33
C ASP A 28 -11.22 3.09 17.30
N ALA A 29 -11.63 1.87 16.92
CA ALA A 29 -10.71 0.76 16.70
C ALA A 29 -9.74 1.04 15.53
N SER A 30 -10.21 1.65 14.43
CA SER A 30 -9.34 2.02 13.31
C SER A 30 -8.38 3.17 13.66
N LYS A 31 -8.80 4.12 14.52
CA LYS A 31 -7.90 5.16 15.04
C LYS A 31 -6.79 4.59 15.93
N GLY A 32 -7.15 3.67 16.84
CA GLY A 32 -6.17 2.99 17.70
C GLY A 32 -5.15 2.18 16.90
N LEU A 33 -5.62 1.45 15.89
CA LEU A 33 -4.78 0.76 14.92
C LEU A 33 -3.84 1.72 14.18
N GLN A 34 -4.37 2.79 13.59
CA GLN A 34 -3.57 3.78 12.87
C GLN A 34 -2.46 4.35 13.76
N THR A 35 -2.79 4.71 15.00
CA THR A 35 -1.82 5.23 15.96
C THR A 35 -0.68 4.25 16.23
N ARG A 36 -1.00 2.95 16.37
CA ARG A 36 0.00 1.89 16.53
C ARG A 36 0.88 1.75 15.30
N VAL A 37 0.30 1.66 14.10
CA VAL A 37 1.05 1.52 12.84
C VAL A 37 1.97 2.73 12.61
N VAL A 38 1.49 3.95 12.88
CA VAL A 38 2.30 5.18 12.80
C VAL A 38 3.52 5.10 13.72
N HIS A 39 3.31 4.74 14.98
CA HIS A 39 4.40 4.60 15.95
C HIS A 39 5.42 3.55 15.50
N ASP A 40 4.95 2.38 15.07
CA ASP A 40 5.81 1.26 14.71
C ASP A 40 6.60 1.53 13.43
N LEU A 41 5.97 2.11 12.40
CA LEU A 41 6.66 2.52 11.18
C LEU A 41 7.72 3.60 11.47
N ARG A 42 7.39 4.59 12.30
CA ARG A 42 8.35 5.63 12.72
C ARG A 42 9.56 5.02 13.43
N ASN A 43 9.39 3.93 14.18
CA ASN A 43 10.50 3.27 14.88
C ASN A 43 11.18 2.16 14.05
N ALA A 44 10.61 1.78 12.91
CA ALA A 44 11.11 0.67 12.11
C ALA A 44 12.21 1.05 11.12
N ILE A 45 12.14 2.26 10.57
CA ILE A 45 13.11 2.79 9.60
C ILE A 45 13.51 4.22 9.99
N THR A 46 14.61 4.73 9.47
CA THR A 46 15.08 6.11 9.69
C THR A 46 14.36 7.12 8.79
N PRO A 47 14.38 8.44 9.10
CA PRO A 47 13.63 9.44 8.32
C PRO A 47 14.02 9.56 6.84
N ASN A 48 15.26 9.23 6.48
CA ASN A 48 15.74 9.29 5.09
C ASN A 48 15.45 8.00 4.31
N GLN A 49 14.81 7.01 4.95
CA GLN A 49 14.44 5.76 4.32
C GLN A 49 12.97 5.78 3.92
N LEU A 50 12.70 5.27 2.74
CA LEU A 50 11.37 5.26 2.13
C LEU A 50 10.58 4.01 2.51
N VAL A 51 9.26 4.13 2.46
CA VAL A 51 8.30 3.04 2.62
C VAL A 51 7.40 2.92 1.39
N VAL A 52 7.26 1.71 0.85
CA VAL A 52 6.21 1.42 -0.14
C VAL A 52 4.92 1.07 0.61
N THR A 53 3.80 1.73 0.30
CA THR A 53 2.54 1.48 1.00
C THR A 53 1.32 1.90 0.20
N ASP A 54 0.15 1.34 0.53
CA ASP A 54 -1.16 1.90 0.16
C ASP A 54 -1.81 2.75 1.25
N GLY A 55 -1.09 3.02 2.33
CA GLY A 55 -1.45 3.90 3.43
C GLY A 55 -0.60 5.17 3.45
N GLN A 56 -0.55 5.95 2.37
CA GLN A 56 0.31 7.14 2.27
C GLN A 56 0.07 8.14 3.41
N PHE A 57 -1.18 8.32 3.85
CA PHE A 57 -1.51 9.15 5.01
C PHE A 57 -0.87 8.63 6.31
N VAL A 58 -0.81 7.31 6.50
CA VAL A 58 -0.15 6.68 7.65
C VAL A 58 1.36 6.84 7.58
N ALA A 59 1.96 6.69 6.39
CA ALA A 59 3.38 6.97 6.19
C ALA A 59 3.74 8.42 6.55
N ALA A 60 2.96 9.38 6.06
CA ALA A 60 3.16 10.80 6.36
C ALA A 60 3.03 11.07 7.88
N MET A 61 2.03 10.50 8.56
CA MET A 61 1.88 10.62 10.01
C MET A 61 3.05 10.01 10.80
N ALA A 62 3.77 9.05 10.23
CA ALA A 62 4.98 8.43 10.79
C ALA A 62 6.26 9.20 10.45
N ASP A 63 6.16 10.36 9.80
CA ASP A 63 7.27 11.13 9.25
C ASP A 63 8.10 10.29 8.26
N ARG A 64 7.46 9.47 7.44
CA ARG A 64 8.10 8.66 6.39
C ARG A 64 7.59 9.05 5.02
N GLU A 65 8.52 9.08 4.08
CA GLU A 65 8.24 9.34 2.67
C GLU A 65 8.04 8.03 1.90
N THR A 66 7.32 8.12 0.80
CA THR A 66 7.15 7.03 -0.16
C THR A 66 7.96 7.33 -1.42
N PRO A 67 8.32 6.32 -2.23
CA PRO A 67 8.90 6.58 -3.56
C PRO A 67 8.02 7.55 -4.38
N PRO A 68 8.61 8.51 -5.11
CA PRO A 68 7.86 9.51 -5.88
C PRO A 68 6.87 8.88 -6.88
N GLU A 69 7.22 7.74 -7.46
CA GLU A 69 6.38 7.01 -8.40
C GLU A 69 5.15 6.36 -7.74
N LEU A 70 5.15 6.22 -6.40
CA LEU A 70 4.14 5.52 -5.60
C LEU A 70 3.45 6.42 -4.55
N VAL A 71 3.51 7.75 -4.73
CA VAL A 71 2.79 8.73 -3.88
C VAL A 71 1.26 8.59 -3.97
N ASP A 72 0.75 7.89 -4.99
CA ASP A 72 -0.65 7.49 -5.08
C ASP A 72 -0.76 6.05 -5.59
N THR A 73 -1.20 5.15 -4.72
CA THR A 73 -1.57 3.77 -5.04
C THR A 73 -3.07 3.54 -4.85
N SER A 74 -3.88 4.52 -5.24
CA SER A 74 -5.33 4.41 -5.27
C SER A 74 -5.78 3.19 -6.07
N MET A 75 -6.95 2.65 -5.70
CA MET A 75 -7.56 1.55 -6.44
C MET A 75 -7.67 1.87 -7.92
N VAL A 76 -8.06 3.10 -8.28
CA VAL A 76 -8.22 3.50 -9.69
C VAL A 76 -6.91 3.30 -10.45
N ARG A 77 -5.77 3.73 -9.90
CA ARG A 77 -4.46 3.55 -10.54
C ARG A 77 -4.05 2.08 -10.65
N VAL A 78 -4.31 1.28 -9.62
CA VAL A 78 -4.02 -0.16 -9.65
C VAL A 78 -4.89 -0.89 -10.69
N VAL A 79 -6.20 -0.64 -10.69
CA VAL A 79 -7.16 -1.31 -11.59
C VAL A 79 -6.96 -0.90 -13.05
N SER A 80 -6.61 0.35 -13.31
CA SER A 80 -6.32 0.84 -14.67
C SER A 80 -4.89 0.55 -15.15
N GLY A 81 -4.04 -0.04 -14.30
CA GLY A 81 -2.67 -0.40 -14.66
C GLY A 81 -1.65 0.76 -14.63
N TYR A 82 -2.01 1.93 -14.10
CA TYR A 82 -1.07 3.03 -13.82
C TYR A 82 -0.17 2.79 -12.60
N VAL A 83 -0.47 1.77 -11.80
CA VAL A 83 0.44 1.16 -10.84
C VAL A 83 0.46 -0.33 -11.16
N THR A 84 1.62 -0.83 -11.58
CA THR A 84 1.80 -2.23 -11.99
C THR A 84 2.56 -3.02 -10.94
N LEU A 85 2.44 -4.36 -10.99
CA LEU A 85 3.24 -5.24 -10.15
C LEU A 85 4.74 -4.97 -10.32
N GLN A 86 5.20 -4.87 -11.58
CA GLN A 86 6.61 -4.61 -11.88
C GLN A 86 7.08 -3.27 -11.31
N GLN A 87 6.24 -2.23 -11.33
CA GLN A 87 6.60 -0.94 -10.74
C GLN A 87 6.73 -1.05 -9.21
N LEU A 88 5.80 -1.75 -8.54
CA LEU A 88 5.90 -1.98 -7.09
C LEU A 88 7.20 -2.72 -6.71
N GLU A 89 7.54 -3.78 -7.43
CA GLU A 89 8.78 -4.55 -7.22
C GLU A 89 10.03 -3.71 -7.49
N ALA A 90 10.06 -2.96 -8.59
CA ALA A 90 11.19 -2.11 -8.95
C ALA A 90 11.44 -1.00 -7.92
N GLU A 91 10.39 -0.30 -7.50
CA GLU A 91 10.48 0.75 -6.49
C GLU A 91 10.86 0.18 -5.13
N ALA A 92 10.29 -0.97 -4.72
CA ALA A 92 10.66 -1.62 -3.47
C ALA A 92 12.11 -2.14 -3.45
N SER A 93 12.66 -2.45 -4.62
CA SER A 93 14.06 -2.86 -4.79
C SER A 93 15.05 -1.71 -4.61
N LEU A 94 14.61 -0.45 -4.69
CA LEU A 94 15.49 0.71 -4.55
C LEU A 94 16.25 0.68 -3.21
N PRO A 95 17.55 1.04 -3.19
CA PRO A 95 18.38 1.00 -1.98
C PRO A 95 17.81 1.81 -0.82
N GLN A 96 17.16 2.93 -1.10
CA GLN A 96 16.56 3.82 -0.10
C GLN A 96 15.22 3.33 0.45
N VAL A 97 14.56 2.34 -0.16
CA VAL A 97 13.35 1.73 0.42
C VAL A 97 13.77 0.71 1.46
N HIS A 98 13.30 0.87 2.69
CA HIS A 98 13.60 -0.06 3.79
C HIS A 98 12.37 -0.69 4.42
N ALA A 99 11.17 -0.29 4.01
CA ALA A 99 9.94 -0.90 4.49
C ALA A 99 8.89 -1.06 3.38
N VAL A 100 8.03 -2.06 3.57
CA VAL A 100 6.75 -2.18 2.88
C VAL A 100 5.64 -2.27 3.92
N LEU A 101 4.64 -1.41 3.82
CA LEU A 101 3.47 -1.40 4.69
C LEU A 101 2.21 -1.70 3.88
N PHE A 102 1.61 -2.86 4.13
CA PHE A 102 0.26 -3.17 3.66
C PHE A 102 -0.75 -2.60 4.67
N PHE A 103 -1.68 -1.76 4.24
CA PHE A 103 -2.60 -1.09 5.17
C PHE A 103 -4.06 -1.01 4.71
N GLN A 104 -4.32 -0.65 3.45
CA GLN A 104 -5.68 -0.42 2.92
C GLN A 104 -6.22 -1.59 2.08
N GLY A 105 -5.41 -2.62 1.83
CA GLY A 105 -5.80 -3.80 1.04
C GLY A 105 -5.67 -3.61 -0.48
N ARG A 106 -5.23 -2.45 -0.96
CA ARG A 106 -5.09 -2.13 -2.39
C ARG A 106 -3.94 -2.89 -3.02
N LEU A 107 -2.88 -3.17 -2.25
CA LEU A 107 -1.74 -3.98 -2.71
C LEU A 107 -2.03 -5.50 -2.75
N PHE A 108 -3.25 -5.90 -2.38
CA PHE A 108 -3.75 -7.27 -2.57
C PHE A 108 -4.73 -7.39 -3.75
N LEU A 109 -4.99 -6.31 -4.50
CA LEU A 109 -5.86 -6.36 -5.67
C LEU A 109 -5.26 -7.26 -6.76
N PRO A 110 -6.10 -7.95 -7.57
CA PRO A 110 -5.64 -8.98 -8.52
C PRO A 110 -4.52 -8.53 -9.47
N GLN A 111 -4.53 -7.26 -9.89
CA GLN A 111 -3.54 -6.67 -10.80
C GLN A 111 -2.12 -6.65 -10.22
N VAL A 112 -2.01 -6.65 -8.89
CA VAL A 112 -0.74 -6.52 -8.16
C VAL A 112 -0.58 -7.56 -7.05
N ALA A 113 -1.45 -8.58 -6.98
CA ALA A 113 -1.49 -9.54 -5.88
C ALA A 113 -0.18 -10.34 -5.69
N GLY A 114 0.64 -10.45 -6.74
CA GLY A 114 1.98 -11.05 -6.66
C GLY A 114 2.97 -10.29 -5.77
N PHE A 115 2.70 -9.01 -5.49
CA PHE A 115 3.61 -8.14 -4.76
C PHE A 115 3.85 -8.63 -3.33
N HIS A 116 2.81 -9.14 -2.65
CA HIS A 116 2.96 -9.68 -1.30
C HIS A 116 3.93 -10.87 -1.24
N ALA A 117 3.80 -11.81 -2.19
CA ALA A 117 4.72 -12.94 -2.29
C ALA A 117 6.15 -12.48 -2.58
N TRP A 118 6.32 -11.49 -3.46
CA TRP A 118 7.63 -10.89 -3.73
C TRP A 118 8.22 -10.23 -2.47
N VAL A 119 7.44 -9.45 -1.72
CA VAL A 119 7.89 -8.82 -0.47
C VAL A 119 8.35 -9.87 0.54
N SER A 120 7.62 -10.98 0.67
CA SER A 120 7.99 -12.06 1.60
C SER A 120 9.34 -12.73 1.30
N GLN A 121 9.86 -12.58 0.08
CA GLN A 121 11.16 -13.10 -0.33
C GLN A 121 12.30 -12.10 -0.13
N HIS A 122 12.01 -10.80 -0.05
CA HIS A 122 13.00 -9.72 -0.06
C HIS A 122 13.01 -8.87 1.22
N PHE A 123 11.99 -9.02 2.07
CA PHE A 123 11.82 -8.31 3.33
C PHE A 123 11.44 -9.30 4.43
N HIS A 124 11.67 -8.90 5.67
CA HIS A 124 11.30 -9.62 6.87
C HIS A 124 10.03 -9.03 7.48
N LEU A 125 9.04 -9.89 7.76
CA LEU A 125 7.82 -9.48 8.47
C LEU A 125 8.19 -9.03 9.89
N LYS A 126 7.86 -7.79 10.22
CA LYS A 126 8.12 -7.21 11.55
C LYS A 126 6.88 -7.21 12.43
N TYR A 127 5.74 -6.80 11.87
CA TYR A 127 4.47 -6.71 12.61
C TYR A 127 3.29 -7.14 11.75
N THR A 128 2.32 -7.78 12.40
CA THR A 128 0.98 -8.04 11.86
C THR A 128 -0.04 -7.34 12.75
N TYR A 129 -0.94 -6.57 12.15
CA TYR A 129 -1.94 -5.78 12.86
C TYR A 129 -3.36 -6.32 12.72
N GLY A 130 -3.58 -7.17 11.72
CA GLY A 130 -4.86 -7.74 11.35
C GLY A 130 -4.79 -8.33 9.94
N PRO A 131 -5.92 -8.83 9.42
CA PRO A 131 -5.96 -9.40 8.07
C PRO A 131 -5.48 -8.38 7.02
N GLY A 132 -4.40 -8.72 6.30
CA GLY A 132 -3.85 -7.88 5.23
C GLY A 132 -3.18 -6.57 5.70
N GLN A 133 -2.88 -6.46 6.99
CA GLN A 133 -2.19 -5.29 7.56
C GLN A 133 -0.88 -5.70 8.20
N GLU A 134 0.21 -5.38 7.54
CA GLU A 134 1.52 -5.94 7.81
C GLU A 134 2.61 -4.90 7.54
N LEU A 135 3.60 -4.83 8.44
CA LEU A 135 4.82 -4.07 8.24
C LEU A 135 5.99 -5.02 8.01
N TRP A 136 6.67 -4.83 6.89
CA TRP A 136 7.85 -5.56 6.46
C TRP A 136 9.05 -4.62 6.40
N ILE A 137 10.24 -5.11 6.78
CA ILE A 137 11.50 -4.34 6.76
C ILE A 137 12.60 -5.10 6.03
N LYS A 138 13.54 -4.39 5.39
CA LYS A 138 14.75 -5.00 4.85
C LYS A 138 15.69 -5.45 5.95
#